data_AF-A0A9D7RVA8-F1
#
_entry.id   AF-A0A9D7RVA8-F1
#
_cell.length_a   1.000
_cell.length_b   1.000
_cell.length_c   1.000
_cell.angle_alpha   90.00
_cell.angle_beta   90.00
_cell.angle_gamma   90.00
#
_symmetry.space_group_name_H-M   'P 1'
#
loop_
_entity.id
_entity.type
_entity.pdbx_description
1 polymer ?
#
loop_
_entity_poly.entity_id
_entity_poly.type
_entity_poly.pdbx_seq_one_letter_code
_entity_poly.pdbx_strand_id
1 'polypeptide(L)'
;MLRDFWLLETYFGPTDAAQTVEEVIKRYGAERFRNALQAGHITLRSVFLRPDGGRTLCALSEKGREAAHTRNPPPHPEDQPV
;
A
#
# COMPACT_ATOMS: atom_id res chain seq x y z
N MET A 1 1.33 3.87 -6.32
CA MET A 1 1.56 2.73 -5.43
C MET A 1 1.13 3.03 -4.00
N LEU A 2 1.89 3.75 -3.15
CA LEU A 2 1.49 3.94 -1.74
C LEU A 2 0.10 4.59 -1.56
N ARG A 3 -0.22 5.58 -2.41
CA ARG A 3 -1.55 6.20 -2.44
C ARG A 3 -2.65 5.21 -2.80
N ASP A 4 -2.38 4.27 -3.70
CA ASP A 4 -3.36 3.26 -4.12
C ASP A 4 -3.63 2.28 -2.98
N PHE A 5 -2.59 1.89 -2.24
CA PHE A 5 -2.75 1.13 -1.01
C PHE A 5 -3.57 1.91 0.02
N TRP A 6 -3.27 3.18 0.24
CA TRP A 6 -4.00 4.01 1.20
C TRP A 6 -5.48 4.15 0.84
N LEU A 7 -5.79 4.34 -0.45
CA LEU A 7 -7.17 4.35 -0.93
C LEU A 7 -7.86 3.01 -0.63
N LEU A 8 -7.22 1.89 -0.95
CA LEU A 8 -7.78 0.56 -0.66
C LEU A 8 -7.99 0.35 0.85
N GLU A 9 -7.03 0.73 1.70
CA GLU A 9 -7.17 0.67 3.16
C GLU A 9 -8.33 1.56 3.65
N THR A 10 -8.56 2.71 3.01
CA THR A 10 -9.65 3.62 3.35
C THR A 10 -11.03 3.03 3.01
N TYR A 11 -11.15 2.32 1.89
CA TYR A 11 -12.43 1.75 1.45
C TYR A 11 -12.74 0.37 2.04
N PHE A 12 -11.73 -0.47 2.23
CA PHE A 12 -11.91 -1.89 2.61
C PHE A 12 -11.30 -2.24 3.96
N GLY A 13 -10.50 -1.34 4.55
CA GLY A 13 -9.77 -1.60 5.78
C GLY A 13 -8.39 -2.24 5.56
N PRO A 14 -7.50 -2.21 6.57
CA PRO A 14 -6.09 -2.61 6.42
C PRO A 14 -5.87 -4.08 6.05
N THR A 15 -6.72 -4.98 6.56
CA THR A 15 -6.60 -6.42 6.31
C THR A 15 -6.97 -6.77 4.88
N ASP A 16 -8.07 -6.20 4.38
CA ASP A 16 -8.62 -6.53 3.07
C ASP A 16 -7.96 -5.75 1.92
N ALA A 17 -7.23 -4.68 2.25
CA ALA A 17 -6.41 -3.92 1.30
C ALA A 17 -5.05 -4.55 0.98
N ALA A 18 -4.68 -5.65 1.67
CA ALA A 18 -3.45 -6.36 1.41
C ALA A 18 -3.45 -6.96 -0.01
N GLN A 19 -2.36 -6.79 -0.74
CA GLN A 19 -2.23 -7.27 -2.13
C GLN A 19 -1.09 -8.26 -2.26
N THR A 20 -1.20 -9.18 -3.22
CA THR A 20 -0.10 -10.11 -3.51
C THR A 20 1.10 -9.36 -4.09
N VAL A 21 2.32 -9.79 -3.72
CA VAL A 21 3.56 -9.18 -4.23
C VAL A 21 3.61 -9.28 -5.75
N GLU A 22 3.16 -10.39 -6.31
CA GLU A 22 3.12 -10.66 -7.75
C GLU A 22 2.25 -9.63 -8.49
N GLU A 23 1.05 -9.33 -8.00
CA GLU A 23 0.15 -8.35 -8.61
C GLU A 23 0.70 -6.93 -8.52
N VAL A 24 1.31 -6.59 -7.38
CA VAL A 24 1.88 -5.25 -7.14
C VAL A 24 3.09 -5.02 -8.04
N ILE A 25 3.98 -6.01 -8.16
CA ILE A 25 5.12 -5.95 -9.09
C ILE A 25 4.62 -5.86 -10.54
N LYS A 26 3.61 -6.65 -10.91
CA LYS A 26 3.01 -6.62 -12.26
C LYS A 26 2.43 -5.23 -12.59
N ARG A 27 1.78 -4.57 -11.61
CA ARG A 27 1.11 -3.27 -11.82
C ARG A 27 2.05 -2.07 -11.76
N TYR A 28 2.99 -2.05 -10.82
CA TYR A 28 3.81 -0.86 -10.53
C TYR A 28 5.30 -1.02 -10.85
N GLY A 29 5.74 -2.23 -11.18
CA GLY A 29 7.13 -2.57 -11.45
C GLY A 29 7.93 -2.96 -10.21
N ALA A 30 8.89 -3.87 -10.40
CA ALA A 30 9.70 -4.44 -9.32
C ALA A 30 10.57 -3.41 -8.60
N GLU A 31 11.08 -2.41 -9.32
CA GLU A 31 11.93 -1.37 -8.74
C GLU A 31 11.16 -0.50 -7.74
N ARG A 32 9.96 -0.05 -8.10
CA ARG A 32 9.10 0.75 -7.21
C ARG A 32 8.70 -0.03 -5.96
N PHE A 33 8.38 -1.31 -6.13
CA PHE A 33 8.09 -2.20 -5.02
C PHE A 33 9.29 -2.34 -4.07
N ARG A 34 10.49 -2.64 -4.62
CA ARG A 34 11.72 -2.78 -3.85
C ARG A 34 12.07 -1.50 -3.09
N ASN A 35 11.97 -0.35 -3.74
CA ASN A 35 12.26 0.95 -3.13
C ASN A 35 11.30 1.23 -1.95
N ALA A 36 10.02 0.92 -2.10
CA ALA A 36 9.05 1.11 -1.03
C ALA A 36 9.26 0.13 0.14
N LEU A 37 9.64 -1.11 -0.16
CA LEU A 37 9.97 -2.12 0.85
C LEU A 37 11.23 -1.72 1.64
N GLN A 38 12.30 -1.33 0.95
CA GLN A 38 13.55 -0.87 1.57
C GLN A 38 13.36 0.41 2.39
N ALA A 39 12.50 1.33 1.92
CA ALA A 39 12.14 2.52 2.66
C ALA A 39 11.25 2.23 3.90
N GLY A 40 10.78 0.98 4.07
CA GLY A 40 9.92 0.57 5.18
C GLY A 40 8.49 1.09 5.05
N HIS A 41 8.02 1.43 3.84
CA HIS A 41 6.65 1.90 3.59
C HIS A 41 5.65 0.77 3.43
N ILE A 42 6.11 -0.43 3.08
CA ILE A 42 5.27 -1.62 2.98
C ILE A 42 5.85 -2.74 3.84
N THR A 43 4.97 -3.55 4.41
CA THR A 43 5.32 -4.77 5.14
C THR A 43 4.90 -5.99 4.35
N LEU A 44 5.59 -7.11 4.57
CA LEU A 44 5.28 -8.39 3.94
C LEU A 44 4.71 -9.34 4.97
N ARG A 45 3.71 -10.14 4.58
CA ARG A 45 3.22 -11.28 5.34
C ARG A 45 3.02 -12.46 4.43
N SER A 46 3.60 -13.59 4.80
CA SER A 46 3.36 -14.86 4.11
C SER A 46 2.08 -15.49 4.62
N VAL A 47 1.18 -15.82 3.70
CA VAL A 47 -0.06 -16.55 3.99
C VAL A 47 0.01 -17.93 3.36
N PHE A 48 -0.21 -18.96 4.17
CA PHE A 48 -0.27 -20.34 3.72
C PHE A 48 -1.74 -20.72 3.54
N LEU A 49 -2.22 -20.55 2.31
CA LEU A 49 -3.56 -20.95 1.92
C LEU A 49 -3.43 -22.15 0.99
N ARG A 50 -3.63 -23.37 1.52
CA ARG A 50 -3.82 -24.63 0.75
C ARG A 50 -2.56 -25.20 0.05
N PRO A 51 -2.61 -26.43 -0.56
CA PRO A 51 -1.42 -27.20 -0.91
C PRO A 51 -0.58 -26.61 -2.06
N ASP A 52 -1.09 -25.56 -2.71
CA ASP A 52 -0.57 -25.03 -3.96
C ASP A 52 0.55 -23.99 -3.75
N GLY A 53 1.02 -23.84 -2.51
CA GLY A 53 2.10 -22.93 -2.11
C GLY A 53 1.59 -21.65 -1.44
N GLY A 54 2.32 -21.19 -0.43
CA GLY A 54 2.01 -19.94 0.25
C GLY A 54 2.18 -18.74 -0.68
N ARG A 55 1.37 -17.70 -0.49
CA ARG A 55 1.51 -16.41 -1.17
C ARG A 55 2.12 -15.38 -0.23
N THR A 56 2.87 -14.44 -0.77
CA THR A 56 3.33 -13.27 -0.01
C THR A 56 2.40 -12.10 -0.29
N LEU A 57 1.75 -11.62 0.76
CA LEU A 57 0.98 -10.39 0.75
C LEU A 57 1.86 -9.22 1.19
N CYS A 58 1.48 -8.04 0.74
CA CYS A 58 2.04 -6.78 1.19
C CYS A 58 0.92 -5.80 1.55
N ALA A 59 1.19 -4.94 2.53
CA ALA A 59 0.29 -3.90 3.03
C ALA A 59 1.11 -2.68 3.50
N LEU A 60 0.47 -1.52 3.75
CA LEU A 60 1.22 -0.38 4.27
C LEU A 60 1.70 -0.64 5.69
N SER A 61 2.94 -0.21 5.96
CA SER A 61 3.36 0.02 7.33
C SER A 61 2.73 1.30 7.87
N GLU A 62 2.86 1.56 9.17
CA GLU A 62 2.50 2.86 9.76
C GLU A 62 3.23 4.01 9.06
N LYS A 63 4.55 3.90 8.88
CA LYS A 63 5.36 4.84 8.09
C LYS A 63 4.85 4.99 6.66
N GLY A 64 4.39 3.91 6.04
CA GLY A 64 3.80 3.92 4.70
C GLY A 64 2.49 4.71 4.64
N ARG A 65 1.65 4.58 5.66
CA ARG A 65 0.40 5.34 5.80
C ARG A 65 0.67 6.84 5.92
N GLU A 66 1.64 7.23 6.76
CA GLU A 66 2.06 8.64 6.88
C GLU A 66 2.63 9.20 5.56
N ALA A 67 3.48 8.42 4.89
CA ALA A 67 4.07 8.80 3.60
C ALA A 67 3.02 8.88 2.47
N ALA A 68 1.96 8.08 2.53
CA ALA A 68 0.83 8.15 1.60
C ALA A 68 -0.04 9.38 1.86
N HIS A 69 -0.27 9.73 3.14
CA HIS A 69 -1.10 10.85 3.57
C HIS A 69 -0.44 12.22 3.31
N THR A 70 0.86 12.34 3.55
CA THR A 70 1.64 13.58 3.36
C THR A 70 1.88 13.96 1.89
N ARG A 71 1.56 13.06 0.94
CA ARG A 71 1.62 13.35 -0.50
C ARG A 71 0.35 14.03 -1.04
N ASN A 72 -0.59 14.43 -0.19
CA ASN A 72 -1.63 15.37 -0.60
C ASN A 72 -1.00 16.75 -0.88
N PRO A 73 -1.23 17.39 -2.05
CA PRO A 73 -1.15 18.84 -2.07
C PRO A 73 -2.10 19.40 -1.01
N PRO A 74 -1.80 20.54 -0.38
CA PRO A 74 -2.75 21.16 0.55
C PRO A 74 -4.12 21.30 -0.14
N PRO A 75 -5.23 21.21 0.62
CA PRO A 75 -6.56 21.49 0.06
C PRO A 75 -6.49 22.84 -0.66
N HIS A 76 -7.11 22.92 -1.83
CA HIS A 76 -7.19 24.19 -2.54
C HIS A 76 -7.89 25.19 -1.60
N PRO A 77 -7.49 26.48 -1.55
CA PRO A 77 -8.10 27.45 -0.63
C PRO A 77 -9.63 27.58 -0.78
N GLU A 78 -10.19 27.01 -1.83
CA GLU A 78 -11.61 26.97 -2.19
C GLU A 78 -12.42 25.91 -1.41
N ASP A 79 -11.76 24.95 -0.76
CA ASP A 79 -12.39 23.85 -0.01
C ASP A 79 -12.57 24.14 1.49
N GLN A 80 -12.21 25.35 1.97
CA GLN A 80 -12.40 25.74 3.36
C GLN A 80 -13.72 26.50 3.52
N PRO A 81 -14.64 26.05 4.40
CA PRO A 81 -15.88 26.78 4.65
C PRO A 81 -15.56 28.12 5.31
N VAL A 82 -16.18 29.17 4.78
CA VAL A 82 -16.09 30.57 5.23
C VAL A 82 -16.54 30.73 6.68
#